data_AF-G2XR52-F1
#
_entry.id   AF-G2XR52-F1
#
_cell.length_a   1.000
_cell.length_b   1.000
_cell.length_c   1.000
_cell.angle_alpha   90.00
_cell.angle_beta   90.00
_cell.angle_gamma   90.00
#
_symmetry.space_group_name_H-M   'P 1'
#
loop_
_entity.id
_entity.type
_entity.pdbx_description
1 polymer ?
#
loop_
_entity_poly.entity_id
_entity_poly.type
_entity_poly.pdbx_seq_one_letter_code
_entity_poly.pdbx_strand_id
1 'polypeptide(L)'
;MTPSVKWSLILARSWLENIRIEQNISEVIPERKASGWLASLTGTSASAENSAPSESFQTYQFRGRNETRQLAGLLHFAKKLKWPHLDELNAKVSSNDIYISDSIQNTPSTGTPMSASTQKTSYFMSQRPIPRRGLSRSTQRMSALINSSGWLSNSYISGLMLPGEGLSHFLISTLLENDDAAVEKLGDEANLYGGFVFGQRSFWSTACIIGRVLAAGRNSSECMGWISSDVKPRGISGEAWLTNEAIDATTEIPRILQKADVERDGSVIGGADPLSILPGDFVAVYDPPTLHPPSITFESLDLFAVDSDETTPTEEEPTPQTEITTVPSIKTYSAMMRFLLSLDGDDKKEINVALTHDVHFVTAHPCVKSHSIEVLKSPTSPLFQQNGDESGQIPNPNMGHPLHKAFTYAIIPLHHILTSPASKSLSSLLVSPPRSPVEGGYSATIQASTHTTTSNIPKVLVIDCASTMLPPSPLDETDVDLNVDAEGEIGIVERKKEFGSDAEMLVRALCAERGWNALISRRRRSCLACAIREAGAIGWGVVIRV
;
A
#
# COMPACT_ATOMS: atom_id res chain seq x y z
N MET A 1 27.12 -1.98 21.65
CA MET A 1 25.83 -1.47 22.17
C MET A 1 24.75 -2.53 22.01
N THR A 2 24.00 -2.79 23.07
CA THR A 2 22.79 -3.64 23.00
C THR A 2 21.69 -2.93 22.18
N PRO A 3 20.71 -3.66 21.63
CA PRO A 3 19.58 -3.06 20.91
C PRO A 3 18.81 -2.03 21.75
N SER A 4 18.60 -2.32 23.03
CA SER A 4 17.95 -1.41 23.98
C SER A 4 18.69 -0.07 24.06
N VAL A 5 20.02 -0.09 24.23
CA VAL A 5 20.82 1.13 24.31
C VAL A 5 20.79 1.92 22.99
N LYS A 6 20.74 1.24 21.83
CA LYS A 6 20.56 1.93 20.53
C LYS A 6 19.22 2.65 20.45
N TRP A 7 18.13 2.00 20.87
CA TRP A 7 16.80 2.60 20.87
C TRP A 7 16.68 3.76 21.84
N SER A 8 17.26 3.66 23.04
CA SER A 8 17.32 4.78 23.99
C SER A 8 18.07 5.98 23.40
N LEU A 9 19.18 5.76 22.70
CA LEU A 9 19.90 6.86 22.03
C LEU A 9 19.08 7.48 20.89
N ILE A 10 18.38 6.66 20.09
CA ILE A 10 17.50 7.17 19.02
C ILE A 10 16.39 8.02 19.62
N LEU A 11 15.73 7.53 20.68
CA LEU A 11 14.67 8.28 21.36
C LEU A 11 15.19 9.60 21.93
N ALA A 12 16.32 9.57 22.65
CA ALA A 12 16.94 10.77 23.20
C ALA A 12 17.30 11.79 22.11
N ARG A 13 17.83 11.31 20.99
CA ARG A 13 18.14 12.15 19.83
C ARG A 13 16.87 12.75 19.22
N SER A 14 15.83 11.94 18.96
CA SER A 14 14.56 12.42 18.44
C SER A 14 13.93 13.47 19.35
N TRP A 15 14.00 13.27 20.68
CA TRP A 15 13.54 14.23 21.67
C TRP A 15 14.34 15.53 21.61
N LEU A 16 15.67 15.45 21.63
CA LEU A 16 16.55 16.62 21.57
C LEU A 16 16.44 17.40 20.26
N GLU A 17 16.12 16.75 19.15
CA GLU A 17 15.95 17.38 17.84
C GLU A 17 14.58 18.05 17.68
N ASN A 18 13.53 17.47 18.26
CA ASN A 18 12.14 17.88 17.99
C ASN A 18 11.43 18.58 19.13
N ILE A 19 11.90 18.47 20.39
CA ILE A 19 11.22 19.04 21.55
C ILE A 19 12.01 20.24 22.09
N ARG A 20 11.29 21.32 22.41
CA ARG A 20 11.79 22.48 23.14
C ARG A 20 11.05 22.60 24.48
N ILE A 21 11.75 23.13 25.47
CA ILE A 21 11.18 23.43 26.78
C ILE A 21 11.01 24.95 26.85
N GLU A 22 9.78 25.40 27.02
CA GLU A 22 9.44 26.81 27.27
C GLU A 22 9.17 26.97 28.76
N GLN A 23 9.64 28.06 29.36
CA GLN A 23 9.44 28.37 30.77
C GLN A 23 8.44 29.52 30.87
N ASN A 24 7.25 29.26 31.41
CA ASN A 24 6.27 30.30 31.66
C ASN A 24 6.33 30.72 33.14
N ILE A 25 6.52 32.02 33.35
CA ILE A 25 6.39 32.67 34.65
C ILE A 25 5.02 33.35 34.64
N SER A 26 4.03 32.72 35.28
CA SER A 26 2.70 33.29 35.36
C SER A 26 2.65 34.38 36.44
N GLU A 27 2.57 35.64 36.04
CA GLU A 27 2.00 36.69 36.90
C GLU A 27 0.47 36.55 36.86
N VAL A 28 -0.16 36.43 38.03
CA VAL A 28 -1.61 36.23 38.16
C VAL A 28 -2.34 37.49 37.68
N ILE A 29 -2.88 37.45 36.46
CA ILE A 29 -3.91 38.39 35.99
C ILE A 29 -5.19 37.57 35.75
N PRO A 30 -6.34 37.96 36.31
CA PRO A 30 -7.57 37.20 36.15
C PRO A 30 -8.14 37.36 34.73
N GLU A 31 -8.39 36.21 34.12
CA GLU A 31 -9.27 35.92 32.98
C GLU A 31 -9.08 36.69 31.66
N ARG A 32 -8.51 35.96 30.69
CA ARG A 32 -9.22 35.68 29.43
C ARG A 32 -9.18 34.17 29.21
N LYS A 33 -10.33 33.54 28.94
CA LYS A 33 -10.39 32.18 28.40
C LYS A 33 -9.55 32.16 27.13
N ALA A 34 -8.36 31.58 27.19
CA ALA A 34 -7.58 31.27 26.00
C ALA A 34 -8.26 30.05 25.35
N SER A 35 -9.20 30.30 24.43
CA SER A 35 -9.68 29.28 23.51
C SER A 35 -8.63 29.12 22.41
N GLY A 36 -7.89 28.02 22.45
CA GLY A 36 -6.91 27.64 21.43
C GLY A 36 -5.95 26.56 21.98
N TRP A 37 -5.41 25.72 21.11
CA TRP A 37 -4.53 24.58 21.43
C TRP A 37 -3.35 24.88 22.37
N LEU A 38 -2.88 26.15 22.46
CA LEU A 38 -1.87 26.56 23.43
C LEU A 38 -2.33 26.36 24.88
N ALA A 39 -3.64 26.37 25.14
CA ALA A 39 -4.25 26.09 26.43
C ALA A 39 -4.28 24.59 26.76
N SER A 40 -4.29 23.70 25.77
CA SER A 40 -4.36 22.24 25.94
C SER A 40 -2.98 21.57 26.06
N LEU A 41 -1.96 22.38 26.32
CA LEU A 41 -0.61 21.97 26.72
C LEU A 41 -0.30 22.45 28.15
N THR A 42 -1.28 23.05 28.83
CA THR A 42 -1.02 23.83 30.05
C THR A 42 -1.05 23.02 31.32
N GLY A 43 -1.49 21.75 31.30
CA GLY A 43 -1.42 20.87 32.47
C GLY A 43 -1.87 21.55 33.77
N THR A 44 -2.83 22.49 33.71
CA THR A 44 -3.24 23.25 34.90
C THR A 44 -4.16 22.38 35.73
N SER A 45 -3.60 21.68 36.71
CA SER A 45 -4.34 21.12 37.83
C SER A 45 -4.90 22.26 38.67
N ALA A 46 -6.09 22.75 38.35
CA ALA A 46 -6.87 23.54 39.30
C ALA A 46 -7.53 22.59 40.31
N SER A 47 -6.73 22.05 41.25
CA SER A 47 -7.26 21.54 42.51
C SER A 47 -7.73 22.74 43.31
N ALA A 48 -9.01 23.09 43.17
CA ALA A 48 -9.62 24.13 43.96
C ALA A 48 -9.96 23.61 45.37
N GLU A 49 -8.97 23.54 46.26
CA GLU A 49 -9.23 23.58 47.71
C GLU A 49 -8.18 24.47 48.43
N ASN A 50 -8.67 25.65 48.85
CA ASN A 50 -8.32 26.46 50.01
C ASN A 50 -6.86 26.93 50.28
N SER A 51 -6.65 28.21 49.94
CA SER A 51 -5.98 29.31 50.70
C SER A 51 -4.54 29.17 51.27
N ALA A 52 -3.59 29.92 50.68
CA ALA A 52 -2.49 30.71 51.31
C ALA A 52 -1.62 31.42 50.22
N PRO A 53 -0.82 32.48 50.51
CA PRO A 53 -0.38 33.46 49.51
C PRO A 53 0.87 33.06 48.70
N SER A 54 0.75 33.21 47.38
CA SER A 54 1.76 33.56 46.37
C SER A 54 3.17 32.95 46.48
N GLU A 55 3.34 31.74 45.95
CA GLU A 55 4.59 31.33 45.31
C GLU A 55 4.37 31.32 43.79
N SER A 56 5.25 31.97 43.04
CA SER A 56 5.25 31.90 41.58
C SER A 56 5.64 30.49 41.16
N PHE A 57 4.66 29.65 40.81
CA PHE A 57 4.95 28.33 40.25
C PHE A 57 5.53 28.51 38.85
N GLN A 58 6.75 28.03 38.67
CA GLN A 58 7.42 28.05 37.39
C GLN A 58 6.96 26.82 36.58
N THR A 59 6.11 27.05 35.59
CA THR A 59 5.57 25.96 34.77
C THR A 59 6.45 25.78 33.54
N TYR A 60 7.01 24.58 33.37
CA TYR A 60 7.75 24.19 32.17
C TYR A 60 6.81 23.53 31.17
N GLN A 61 6.83 24.00 29.93
CA GLN A 61 6.00 23.51 28.83
C GLN A 61 6.87 22.83 27.78
N PHE A 62 6.49 21.61 27.39
CA PHE A 62 7.14 20.89 26.29
C PHE A 62 6.40 21.21 25.00
N ARG A 63 7.13 21.62 23.97
CA ARG A 63 6.56 22.03 22.69
C ARG A 63 7.32 21.43 21.52
N GLY A 64 6.61 21.10 20.44
CA GLY A 64 7.25 20.66 19.20
C GLY A 64 7.99 21.83 18.55
N ARG A 65 9.21 21.59 18.06
CA ARG A 65 9.99 22.60 17.34
C ARG A 65 9.50 22.84 15.92
N ASN A 66 8.90 21.81 15.31
CA ASN A 66 8.55 21.77 13.89
C ASN A 66 7.04 21.65 13.65
N GLU A 67 6.20 22.18 14.55
CA GLU A 67 4.74 22.01 14.53
C GLU A 67 4.11 22.45 13.21
N THR A 68 4.47 23.65 12.71
CA THR A 68 3.97 24.15 11.42
C THR A 68 4.27 23.17 10.28
N ARG A 69 5.44 22.53 10.29
CA ARG A 69 5.80 21.51 9.30
C ARG A 69 4.94 20.25 9.45
N GLN A 70 4.67 19.81 10.68
CA GLN A 70 3.81 18.66 10.93
C GLN A 70 2.37 18.92 10.52
N LEU A 71 1.84 20.12 10.81
CA LEU A 71 0.51 20.53 10.38
C LEU A 71 0.39 20.61 8.86
N ALA A 72 1.39 21.19 8.19
CA ALA A 72 1.44 21.18 6.73
C ALA A 72 1.49 19.74 6.17
N GLY A 73 2.22 18.84 6.83
CA GLY A 73 2.25 17.41 6.50
C GLY A 73 0.88 16.73 6.68
N LEU A 74 0.16 17.03 7.75
CA LEU A 74 -1.17 16.50 8.03
C LEU A 74 -2.18 16.96 6.97
N LEU A 75 -2.17 18.25 6.62
CA LEU A 75 -2.99 18.80 5.56
C LEU A 75 -2.67 18.19 4.19
N HIS A 76 -1.38 17.97 3.90
CA HIS A 76 -0.98 17.29 2.68
C HIS A 76 -1.50 15.85 2.64
N PHE A 77 -1.38 15.12 3.75
CA PHE A 77 -1.87 13.76 3.92
C PHE A 77 -3.39 13.69 3.71
N ALA A 78 -4.16 14.53 4.40
CA ALA A 78 -5.62 14.63 4.25
C ALA A 78 -6.04 14.97 2.81
N LYS A 79 -5.36 15.94 2.18
CA LYS A 79 -5.58 16.30 0.77
C LYS A 79 -5.31 15.14 -0.17
N LYS A 80 -4.22 14.39 0.04
CA LYS A 80 -3.87 13.23 -0.79
C LYS A 80 -4.86 12.09 -0.64
N LEU A 81 -5.37 11.84 0.57
CA LEU A 81 -6.44 10.87 0.80
C LEU A 81 -7.83 11.35 0.33
N LYS A 82 -7.94 12.61 -0.11
CA LYS A 82 -9.23 13.25 -0.43
C LYS A 82 -10.20 13.13 0.75
N TRP A 83 -9.71 13.50 1.93
CA TRP A 83 -10.47 13.48 3.17
C TRP A 83 -11.77 14.31 3.04
N PRO A 84 -12.94 13.82 3.50
CA PRO A 84 -14.23 14.49 3.27
C PRO A 84 -14.29 15.91 3.85
N HIS A 85 -13.83 16.12 5.07
CA HIS A 85 -13.88 17.41 5.78
C HIS A 85 -12.55 18.17 5.73
N LEU A 86 -11.88 18.16 4.57
CA LEU A 86 -10.57 18.83 4.41
C LEU A 86 -10.63 20.33 4.72
N ASP A 87 -11.72 21.01 4.34
CA ASP A 87 -11.87 22.45 4.54
C ASP A 87 -12.05 22.82 6.02
N GLU A 88 -12.78 21.99 6.77
CA GLU A 88 -12.93 22.15 8.23
C GLU A 88 -11.60 21.92 8.94
N LEU A 89 -10.83 20.92 8.51
CA LEU A 89 -9.48 20.69 9.02
C LEU A 89 -8.54 21.87 8.71
N ASN A 90 -8.60 22.43 7.49
CA ASN A 90 -7.85 23.63 7.12
C ASN A 90 -8.23 24.83 8.01
N ALA A 91 -9.52 25.00 8.29
CA ALA A 91 -10.01 26.05 9.18
C ALA A 91 -9.47 25.87 10.60
N LYS A 92 -9.55 24.64 11.16
CA LYS A 92 -8.99 24.30 12.49
C LYS A 92 -7.48 24.55 12.56
N VAL A 93 -6.72 24.19 11.52
CA VAL A 93 -5.28 24.50 11.45
C VAL A 93 -5.04 26.01 11.45
N SER A 94 -5.84 26.76 10.69
CA SER A 94 -5.68 28.22 10.54
C SER A 94 -6.09 28.99 11.79
N SER A 95 -7.10 28.52 12.51
CA SER A 95 -7.56 29.08 13.79
C SER A 95 -6.76 28.59 14.99
N ASN A 96 -5.82 27.65 14.79
CA ASN A 96 -5.03 27.04 15.87
C ASN A 96 -5.93 26.25 16.87
N ASP A 97 -6.97 25.58 16.36
CA ASP A 97 -7.94 24.80 17.15
C ASP A 97 -7.74 23.29 17.04
N ILE A 98 -6.55 22.83 16.64
CA ILE A 98 -6.24 21.40 16.62
C ILE A 98 -6.24 20.86 18.04
N TYR A 99 -6.99 19.78 18.24
CA TYR A 99 -7.11 19.10 19.51
C TYR A 99 -5.80 18.37 19.83
N ILE A 100 -5.21 18.72 20.97
CA ILE A 100 -4.04 18.09 21.58
C ILE A 100 -4.49 17.71 22.99
N SER A 101 -4.59 16.43 23.30
CA SER A 101 -5.08 16.01 24.62
C SER A 101 -4.00 16.21 25.70
N ASP A 102 -4.41 16.77 26.85
CA ASP A 102 -3.60 16.90 28.07
C ASP A 102 -3.54 15.54 28.81
N SER A 103 -2.70 14.60 28.37
CA SER A 103 -2.62 13.28 29.02
C SER A 103 -1.70 13.24 30.25
N ILE A 104 -2.26 13.53 31.43
CA ILE A 104 -1.63 13.19 32.73
C ILE A 104 -2.29 11.94 33.35
N GLN A 105 -3.42 11.45 32.82
CA GLN A 105 -4.04 10.23 33.31
C GLN A 105 -3.44 8.98 32.66
N ASN A 106 -3.21 7.96 33.50
CA ASN A 106 -2.59 6.67 33.18
C ASN A 106 -2.99 6.17 31.79
N THR A 107 -2.05 6.20 30.86
CA THR A 107 -2.19 5.54 29.56
C THR A 107 -2.44 4.05 29.83
N PRO A 108 -3.61 3.48 29.48
CA PRO A 108 -3.78 2.05 29.56
C PRO A 108 -2.75 1.43 28.62
N SER A 109 -1.90 0.53 29.14
CA SER A 109 -0.89 -0.20 28.34
C SER A 109 -1.49 -1.00 27.16
N THR A 110 -2.81 -1.07 27.08
CA THR A 110 -3.64 -1.67 26.04
C THR A 110 -3.87 -0.78 24.81
N GLY A 111 -3.60 0.53 24.84
CA GLY A 111 -3.91 1.48 23.75
C GLY A 111 -2.78 1.79 22.76
N THR A 112 -1.56 1.28 23.00
CA THR A 112 -0.42 1.53 22.11
C THR A 112 -0.48 0.63 20.88
N PRO A 113 -0.46 1.18 19.65
CA PRO A 113 -0.38 0.34 18.48
C PRO A 113 0.97 -0.39 18.45
N MET A 114 0.95 -1.71 18.68
CA MET A 114 2.10 -2.59 18.54
C MET A 114 2.51 -2.76 17.07
N SER A 115 3.79 -3.05 16.86
CA SER A 115 4.32 -3.28 15.52
C SER A 115 3.93 -4.66 14.97
N ALA A 116 3.46 -4.73 13.73
CA ALA A 116 3.16 -5.98 13.01
C ALA A 116 4.45 -6.69 12.54
N SER A 117 5.51 -5.92 12.25
CA SER A 117 6.72 -6.41 11.59
C SER A 117 7.69 -7.20 12.49
N THR A 118 7.61 -7.08 13.82
CA THR A 118 8.58 -7.74 14.72
C THR A 118 7.95 -8.85 15.56
N GLN A 119 8.37 -10.10 15.33
CA GLN A 119 8.11 -11.21 16.26
C GLN A 119 8.79 -11.02 17.64
N LYS A 120 9.61 -9.98 17.84
CA LYS A 120 10.55 -9.96 18.97
C LYS A 120 10.73 -8.64 19.73
N THR A 121 10.05 -7.54 19.40
CA THR A 121 10.28 -6.28 20.14
C THR A 121 9.06 -5.35 20.10
N SER A 122 8.13 -5.50 21.05
CA SER A 122 7.28 -4.37 21.46
C SER A 122 8.05 -3.50 22.44
N TYR A 123 7.95 -2.18 22.31
CA TYR A 123 8.66 -1.19 23.14
C TYR A 123 8.18 -1.12 24.59
N PHE A 124 7.01 -1.69 24.87
CA PHE A 124 6.46 -1.82 26.22
C PHE A 124 6.18 -3.29 26.50
N MET A 125 6.73 -3.80 27.60
CA MET A 125 6.49 -5.15 28.09
C MET A 125 5.27 -5.15 29.00
N SER A 126 4.12 -5.51 28.43
CA SER A 126 2.94 -5.94 29.19
C SER A 126 2.30 -7.14 28.46
N GLN A 127 2.12 -8.21 29.23
CA GLN A 127 1.41 -9.48 28.99
C GLN A 127 0.98 -9.85 27.56
N ARG A 128 1.51 -10.97 27.08
CA ARG A 128 1.11 -11.64 25.83
C ARG A 128 -0.25 -12.33 26.01
N PRO A 129 -1.27 -12.07 25.17
CA PRO A 129 -2.33 -13.04 24.93
C PRO A 129 -1.76 -14.22 24.12
N ILE A 130 -2.19 -15.43 24.44
CA ILE A 130 -1.79 -16.68 23.76
C ILE A 130 -2.32 -16.65 22.30
N PRO A 131 -1.51 -16.98 21.28
CA PRO A 131 -1.95 -16.91 19.89
C PRO A 131 -3.05 -17.95 19.59
N ARG A 132 -4.21 -17.50 19.11
CA ARG A 132 -5.23 -18.34 18.47
C ARG A 132 -4.68 -18.82 17.12
N ARG A 133 -4.69 -20.13 16.84
CA ARG A 133 -4.21 -20.70 15.55
C ARG A 133 -5.20 -20.36 14.43
N GLY A 134 -4.77 -19.70 13.35
CA GLY A 134 -5.51 -19.65 12.08
C GLY A 134 -5.62 -18.31 11.35
N LEU A 135 -5.53 -17.16 12.04
CA LEU A 135 -5.62 -15.84 11.40
C LEU A 135 -4.24 -15.24 11.06
N SER A 136 -4.17 -14.35 10.07
CA SER A 136 -2.97 -13.56 9.76
C SER A 136 -2.42 -12.88 11.02
N ARG A 137 -1.10 -12.92 11.17
CA ARG A 137 -0.41 -12.37 12.35
C ARG A 137 -0.48 -10.84 12.43
N SER A 138 -0.85 -10.19 11.32
CA SER A 138 -1.13 -8.75 11.21
C SER A 138 -2.50 -8.41 11.81
N THR A 139 -3.53 -9.22 11.53
CA THR A 139 -4.92 -8.96 11.95
C THR A 139 -5.18 -9.36 13.41
N GLN A 140 -4.40 -10.30 13.95
CA GLN A 140 -4.48 -10.71 15.37
C GLN A 140 -3.92 -9.68 16.36
N ARG A 141 -3.30 -8.60 15.87
CA ARG A 141 -2.66 -7.60 16.71
C ARG A 141 -3.33 -6.24 16.49
N MET A 142 -4.29 -5.98 17.38
CA MET A 142 -4.63 -4.68 18.00
C MET A 142 -5.89 -3.95 17.54
N SER A 143 -6.64 -3.53 18.53
CA SER A 143 -7.45 -2.31 18.52
C SER A 143 -6.64 -1.19 19.20
N ALA A 144 -6.59 -0.01 18.59
CA ALA A 144 -6.15 1.21 19.26
C ALA A 144 -7.41 1.99 19.68
N LEU A 145 -7.38 2.61 20.85
CA LEU A 145 -8.45 3.51 21.27
C LEU A 145 -8.13 4.92 20.75
N ILE A 146 -8.90 5.39 19.77
CA ILE A 146 -9.01 6.80 19.41
C ILE A 146 -9.44 7.54 20.70
N ASN A 147 -8.86 8.71 20.96
CA ASN A 147 -9.20 9.58 22.10
C ASN A 147 -8.85 9.10 23.52
N SER A 148 -8.28 7.91 23.73
CA SER A 148 -7.98 7.44 25.11
C SER A 148 -7.07 8.38 25.91
N SER A 149 -6.27 9.22 25.24
CA SER A 149 -5.40 10.27 25.83
C SER A 149 -4.80 11.24 24.78
N GLY A 150 -5.27 11.25 23.52
CA GLY A 150 -4.71 12.03 22.38
C GLY A 150 -3.19 11.92 22.14
N TRP A 151 -2.54 10.93 22.74
CA TRP A 151 -1.08 10.80 22.73
C TRP A 151 -0.52 10.47 21.33
N LEU A 152 -1.35 9.87 20.45
CA LEU A 152 -1.00 9.60 19.05
C LEU A 152 -0.84 10.90 18.26
N SER A 153 -1.81 11.81 18.38
CA SER A 153 -1.70 13.18 17.85
C SER A 153 -0.50 13.91 18.41
N ASN A 154 -0.32 13.86 19.73
CA ASN A 154 0.81 14.54 20.39
C ASN A 154 2.16 14.02 19.88
N SER A 155 2.27 12.72 19.60
CA SER A 155 3.50 12.11 19.07
C SER A 155 3.84 12.61 17.66
N TYR A 156 2.84 12.76 16.79
CA TYR A 156 3.03 13.33 15.45
C TYR A 156 3.38 14.81 15.49
N ILE A 157 2.56 15.61 16.20
CA ILE A 157 2.70 17.07 16.25
C ILE A 157 4.01 17.50 16.91
N SER A 158 4.40 16.84 18.01
CA SER A 158 5.69 17.09 18.67
C SER A 158 6.89 16.62 17.85
N GLY A 159 6.68 15.72 16.88
CA GLY A 159 7.74 15.09 16.11
C GLY A 159 8.47 13.97 16.86
N LEU A 160 7.95 13.50 17.99
CA LEU A 160 8.51 12.39 18.75
C LEU A 160 8.14 11.04 18.12
N MET A 161 8.72 10.78 16.96
CA MET A 161 8.44 9.57 16.17
C MET A 161 9.70 8.72 16.04
N LEU A 162 9.56 7.42 16.29
CA LEU A 162 10.62 6.45 16.08
C LEU A 162 10.56 5.89 14.64
N PRO A 163 11.71 5.49 14.06
CA PRO A 163 11.73 4.78 12.79
C PRO A 163 10.84 3.53 12.82
N GLY A 164 9.99 3.38 11.80
CA GLY A 164 9.09 2.22 11.66
C GLY A 164 7.74 2.61 11.08
N GLU A 165 6.75 1.75 11.27
CA GLU A 165 5.38 1.92 10.76
C GLU A 165 4.52 2.89 11.58
N GLY A 166 5.01 3.39 12.73
CA GLY A 166 4.23 4.26 13.61
C GLY A 166 3.78 5.57 12.96
N LEU A 167 4.52 6.11 11.98
CA LEU A 167 4.18 7.37 11.32
C LEU A 167 2.80 7.34 10.64
N SER A 168 2.47 6.25 9.95
CA SER A 168 1.17 6.12 9.26
C SER A 168 0.02 6.08 10.25
N HIS A 169 0.23 5.43 11.40
CA HIS A 169 -0.72 5.35 12.50
C HIS A 169 -0.91 6.71 13.17
N PHE A 170 0.18 7.42 13.47
CA PHE A 170 0.04 8.75 14.07
C PHE A 170 -0.67 9.71 13.13
N LEU A 171 -0.37 9.68 11.82
CA LEU A 171 -1.02 10.54 10.83
C LEU A 171 -2.54 10.33 10.76
N ILE A 172 -2.99 9.08 10.60
CA ILE A 172 -4.43 8.79 10.48
C ILE A 172 -5.16 9.04 11.79
N SER A 173 -4.54 8.72 12.94
CA SER A 173 -5.13 8.99 14.25
C SER A 173 -5.23 10.49 14.49
N THR A 174 -4.21 11.26 14.12
CA THR A 174 -4.27 12.74 14.20
C THR A 174 -5.39 13.30 13.32
N LEU A 175 -5.58 12.73 12.13
CA LEU A 175 -6.64 13.15 11.23
C LEU A 175 -8.03 12.86 11.81
N LEU A 176 -8.23 11.66 12.36
CA LEU A 176 -9.49 11.22 12.97
C LEU A 176 -9.81 11.99 14.24
N GLU A 177 -8.85 12.15 15.16
CA GLU A 177 -9.02 12.88 16.43
C GLU A 177 -9.34 14.38 16.22
N ASN A 178 -9.12 14.92 15.01
CA ASN A 178 -9.42 16.30 14.66
C ASN A 178 -10.68 16.45 13.77
N ASP A 179 -11.41 15.37 13.52
CA ASP A 179 -12.67 15.35 12.77
C ASP A 179 -13.77 14.76 13.67
N ASP A 180 -14.51 15.64 14.35
CA ASP A 180 -15.51 15.25 15.36
C ASP A 180 -16.59 14.33 14.76
N ALA A 181 -16.98 14.58 13.51
CA ALA A 181 -17.95 13.76 12.79
C ALA A 181 -17.39 12.36 12.45
N ALA A 182 -16.07 12.22 12.25
CA ALA A 182 -15.44 10.92 12.05
C ALA A 182 -15.45 10.09 13.34
N VAL A 183 -15.08 10.70 14.47
CA VAL A 183 -15.11 10.04 15.78
C VAL A 183 -16.53 9.60 16.13
N GLU A 184 -17.52 10.49 15.99
CA GLU A 184 -18.91 10.19 16.33
C GLU A 184 -19.47 8.99 15.56
N LYS A 185 -19.13 8.88 14.27
CA LYS A 185 -19.64 7.82 13.41
C LYS A 185 -18.86 6.51 13.48
N LEU A 186 -17.53 6.58 13.56
CA LEU A 186 -16.66 5.40 13.56
C LEU A 186 -16.51 4.78 14.95
N GLY A 187 -16.73 5.57 16.00
CA GLY A 187 -16.52 5.18 17.39
C GLY A 187 -15.06 5.31 17.84
N ASP A 188 -14.83 5.00 19.11
CA ASP A 188 -13.53 5.18 19.77
C ASP A 188 -12.55 4.03 19.51
N GLU A 189 -13.00 2.87 19.03
CA GLU A 189 -12.11 1.76 18.68
C GLU A 189 -11.66 1.82 17.21
N ALA A 190 -10.35 1.75 16.97
CA ALA A 190 -9.75 1.73 15.63
C ALA A 190 -8.88 0.51 15.38
N ASN A 191 -9.03 -0.09 14.21
CA ASN A 191 -8.07 -1.06 13.67
C ASN A 191 -7.17 -0.38 12.62
N LEU A 192 -5.97 0.05 13.03
CA LEU A 192 -5.02 0.77 12.18
C LEU A 192 -4.33 -0.09 11.11
N TYR A 193 -4.50 -1.41 11.16
CA TYR A 193 -4.06 -2.34 10.11
C TYR A 193 -5.18 -2.78 9.16
N GLY A 194 -6.44 -2.47 9.51
CA GLY A 194 -7.61 -2.76 8.70
C GLY A 194 -7.99 -1.58 7.79
N GLY A 195 -9.28 -1.30 7.71
CA GLY A 195 -9.80 -0.12 7.04
C GLY A 195 -11.13 0.33 7.64
N PHE A 196 -11.68 1.39 7.08
CA PHE A 196 -12.96 1.95 7.51
C PHE A 196 -13.65 2.65 6.34
N VAL A 197 -14.96 2.82 6.47
CA VAL A 197 -15.79 3.58 5.54
C VAL A 197 -16.22 4.86 6.24
N PHE A 198 -15.94 6.01 5.64
CA PHE A 198 -16.30 7.32 6.18
C PHE A 198 -16.71 8.26 5.03
N GLY A 199 -17.84 8.93 5.18
CA GLY A 199 -18.44 9.76 4.13
C GLY A 199 -18.71 8.99 2.84
N GLN A 200 -18.20 9.48 1.70
CA GLN A 200 -18.37 8.86 0.37
C GLN A 200 -17.20 7.96 -0.06
N ARG A 201 -16.32 7.58 0.87
CA ARG A 201 -15.07 6.87 0.56
C ARG A 201 -14.80 5.71 1.52
N SER A 202 -13.87 4.85 1.13
CA SER A 202 -13.24 3.88 2.03
C SER A 202 -11.75 4.17 2.18
N PHE A 203 -11.22 3.87 3.36
CA PHE A 203 -9.84 4.11 3.75
C PHE A 203 -9.25 2.82 4.28
N TRP A 204 -8.06 2.46 3.81
CA TRP A 204 -7.44 1.17 4.11
C TRP A 204 -5.95 1.35 4.41
N SER A 205 -5.47 0.67 5.43
CA SER A 205 -4.04 0.52 5.64
C SER A 205 -3.41 -0.27 4.48
N THR A 206 -2.17 0.06 4.12
CA THR A 206 -1.35 -0.71 3.17
C THR A 206 -1.00 -2.12 3.70
N ALA A 207 -1.26 -2.38 4.98
CA ALA A 207 -1.20 -3.72 5.57
C ALA A 207 -2.42 -4.59 5.20
N CYS A 208 -3.54 -4.00 4.76
CA CYS A 208 -4.74 -4.74 4.39
C CYS A 208 -4.73 -5.08 2.89
N ILE A 209 -4.96 -6.36 2.56
CA ILE A 209 -5.02 -6.80 1.16
C ILE A 209 -6.11 -6.07 0.35
N ILE A 210 -7.27 -5.77 0.95
CA ILE A 210 -8.34 -5.00 0.29
C ILE A 210 -7.79 -3.64 -0.18
N GLY A 211 -7.12 -2.92 0.72
CA GLY A 211 -6.46 -1.66 0.37
C GLY A 211 -5.45 -1.84 -0.77
N ARG A 212 -4.55 -2.81 -0.65
CA ARG A 212 -3.50 -3.08 -1.65
C ARG A 212 -4.04 -3.40 -3.04
N VAL A 213 -5.21 -4.04 -3.13
CA VAL A 213 -5.91 -4.27 -4.40
C VAL A 213 -6.60 -3.00 -4.89
N LEU A 214 -7.38 -2.32 -4.04
CA LEU A 214 -8.08 -1.07 -4.38
C LEU A 214 -7.13 0.07 -4.78
N ALA A 215 -5.88 0.06 -4.32
CA ALA A 215 -4.85 1.02 -4.71
C ALA A 215 -4.56 1.04 -6.23
N ALA A 216 -4.91 -0.03 -6.96
CA ALA A 216 -4.84 -0.08 -8.42
C ALA A 216 -6.10 0.46 -9.11
N GLY A 217 -7.20 0.67 -8.38
CA GLY A 217 -8.44 1.21 -8.92
C GLY A 217 -8.27 2.66 -9.40
N ARG A 218 -9.13 3.06 -10.34
CA ARG A 218 -9.24 4.47 -10.72
C ARG A 218 -9.70 5.29 -9.51
N ASN A 219 -9.34 6.57 -9.48
CA ASN A 219 -9.67 7.50 -8.37
C ASN A 219 -9.15 7.14 -6.97
N SER A 220 -8.44 6.03 -6.82
CA SER A 220 -7.73 5.68 -5.60
C SER A 220 -6.48 6.54 -5.41
N SER A 221 -6.07 6.73 -4.16
CA SER A 221 -4.84 7.42 -3.81
C SER A 221 -4.17 6.76 -2.62
N GLU A 222 -2.84 6.71 -2.64
CA GLU A 222 -2.02 6.20 -1.55
C GLU A 222 -1.15 7.33 -0.99
N CYS A 223 -1.07 7.44 0.33
CA CYS A 223 -0.18 8.38 1.01
C CYS A 223 0.23 7.79 2.36
N MET A 224 1.54 7.79 2.66
CA MET A 224 2.09 7.45 3.98
C MET A 224 1.46 6.20 4.62
N GLY A 225 1.33 5.10 3.86
CA GLY A 225 0.83 3.83 4.37
C GLY A 225 -0.69 3.68 4.43
N TRP A 226 -1.45 4.68 3.97
CA TRP A 226 -2.91 4.64 3.86
C TRP A 226 -3.37 4.82 2.41
N ILE A 227 -4.45 4.14 2.06
CA ILE A 227 -5.08 4.15 0.75
C ILE A 227 -6.51 4.67 0.91
N SER A 228 -6.93 5.57 0.02
CA SER A 228 -8.31 6.01 -0.06
C SER A 228 -8.91 5.68 -1.42
N SER A 229 -10.13 5.15 -1.43
CA SER A 229 -10.87 4.77 -2.64
C SER A 229 -12.30 5.31 -2.58
N ASP A 230 -12.89 5.56 -3.74
CA ASP A 230 -14.32 5.85 -3.89
C ASP A 230 -15.19 4.57 -3.86
N VAL A 231 -14.56 3.39 -3.86
CA VAL A 231 -15.25 2.11 -3.71
C VAL A 231 -15.77 1.96 -2.28
N LYS A 232 -17.09 1.83 -2.15
CA LYS A 232 -17.76 1.45 -0.90
C LYS A 232 -18.06 -0.05 -0.89
N PRO A 233 -17.61 -0.79 0.14
CA PRO A 233 -17.96 -2.19 0.26
C PRO A 233 -19.46 -2.37 0.52
N ARG A 234 -20.08 -3.37 -0.12
CA ARG A 234 -21.46 -3.82 0.17
C ARG A 234 -21.43 -4.80 1.35
N GLY A 235 -22.55 -4.91 2.06
CA GLY A 235 -22.67 -5.78 3.23
C GLY A 235 -22.34 -5.11 4.57
N ILE A 236 -22.04 -3.81 4.56
CA ILE A 236 -21.85 -3.00 5.78
C ILE A 236 -23.02 -2.03 5.93
N SER A 237 -23.54 -1.91 7.15
CA SER A 237 -24.53 -0.89 7.51
C SER A 237 -23.82 0.35 8.03
N GLY A 238 -23.70 1.39 7.20
CA GLY A 238 -23.19 2.71 7.62
C GLY A 238 -21.67 2.86 7.54
N GLU A 239 -21.17 3.84 8.29
CA GLU A 239 -19.76 4.18 8.42
C GLU A 239 -19.19 3.42 9.62
N ALA A 240 -18.15 2.61 9.42
CA ALA A 240 -17.61 1.72 10.45
C ALA A 240 -16.18 1.26 10.14
N TRP A 241 -15.48 0.80 11.18
CA TRP A 241 -14.22 0.07 11.08
C TRP A 241 -14.43 -1.37 10.61
N LEU A 242 -13.46 -1.86 9.84
CA LEU A 242 -13.51 -3.13 9.14
C LEU A 242 -12.19 -3.87 9.30
N THR A 243 -12.29 -5.13 9.71
CA THR A 243 -11.16 -6.07 9.70
C THR A 243 -11.38 -7.10 8.62
N ASN A 244 -10.35 -7.39 7.82
CA ASN A 244 -10.40 -8.45 6.83
C ASN A 244 -9.68 -9.71 7.34
N GLU A 245 -10.26 -10.87 7.08
CA GLU A 245 -9.59 -12.16 7.25
C GLU A 245 -8.85 -12.51 5.96
N ALA A 246 -7.53 -12.65 6.06
CA ALA A 246 -6.67 -13.13 4.99
C ALA A 246 -5.59 -14.05 5.57
N ILE A 247 -5.12 -15.00 4.76
CA ILE A 247 -4.08 -15.97 5.14
C ILE A 247 -2.71 -15.40 4.73
N ASP A 248 -1.74 -15.39 5.65
CA ASP A 248 -0.38 -14.95 5.35
C ASP A 248 0.25 -15.82 4.25
N ALA A 249 0.65 -15.22 3.13
CA ALA A 249 1.14 -15.96 1.97
C ALA A 249 2.53 -16.59 2.17
N THR A 250 3.31 -16.20 3.20
CA THR A 250 4.68 -16.72 3.41
C THR A 250 5.04 -16.90 4.89
N THR A 251 5.66 -18.04 5.22
CA THR A 251 6.26 -18.33 6.54
C THR A 251 7.80 -18.47 6.47
N GLU A 252 8.39 -18.14 5.32
CA GLU A 252 9.82 -18.33 5.04
C GLU A 252 10.71 -17.18 5.53
N ILE A 253 12.01 -17.44 5.54
CA ILE A 253 13.05 -16.45 5.86
C ILE A 253 12.94 -15.29 4.86
N PRO A 254 12.83 -14.02 5.32
CA PRO A 254 12.71 -12.87 4.44
C PRO A 254 13.83 -12.82 3.40
N ARG A 255 13.47 -12.61 2.13
CA ARG A 255 14.40 -12.62 0.99
C ARG A 255 15.58 -11.66 1.16
N ILE A 256 15.37 -10.50 1.80
CA ILE A 256 16.42 -9.51 2.07
C ILE A 256 17.58 -10.06 2.92
N LEU A 257 17.34 -11.12 3.71
CA LEU A 257 18.38 -11.77 4.51
C LEU A 257 19.18 -12.80 3.70
N GLN A 258 18.71 -13.17 2.50
CA GLN A 258 19.34 -14.12 1.59
C GLN A 258 20.24 -13.37 0.59
N LYS A 259 21.25 -12.65 1.11
CA LYS A 259 22.09 -11.75 0.30
C LYS A 259 22.64 -12.39 -0.98
N ALA A 260 23.19 -13.60 -0.88
CA ALA A 260 23.79 -14.29 -2.01
C ALA A 260 22.78 -14.60 -3.12
N ASP A 261 21.55 -14.98 -2.76
CA ASP A 261 20.50 -15.26 -3.73
C ASP A 261 19.98 -13.97 -4.37
N VAL A 262 19.85 -12.89 -3.60
CA VAL A 262 19.48 -11.56 -4.14
C VAL A 262 20.53 -11.06 -5.14
N GLU A 263 21.82 -11.20 -4.81
CA GLU A 263 22.93 -10.78 -5.70
C GLU A 263 22.99 -11.65 -6.97
N ARG A 264 22.83 -12.97 -6.83
CA ARG A 264 22.84 -13.91 -7.96
C ARG A 264 21.66 -13.66 -8.90
N ASP A 265 20.45 -13.63 -8.35
CA ASP A 265 19.20 -13.57 -9.11
C ASP A 265 18.88 -12.13 -9.58
N GLY A 266 19.53 -11.12 -9.00
CA GLY A 266 19.50 -9.73 -9.49
C GLY A 266 20.62 -9.36 -10.47
N SER A 267 21.62 -10.23 -10.66
CA SER A 267 22.74 -9.98 -11.57
C SER A 267 22.28 -9.95 -13.03
N VAL A 268 22.92 -9.10 -13.86
CA VAL A 268 22.64 -9.00 -15.30
C VAL A 268 22.82 -10.35 -16.01
N ILE A 269 23.73 -11.18 -15.51
CA ILE A 269 24.07 -12.50 -16.07
C ILE A 269 23.44 -13.66 -15.29
N GLY A 270 22.56 -13.37 -14.31
CA GLY A 270 21.89 -14.39 -13.50
C GLY A 270 22.85 -15.31 -12.75
N GLY A 271 24.01 -14.77 -12.31
CA GLY A 271 25.03 -15.53 -11.60
C GLY A 271 25.91 -16.45 -12.45
N ALA A 272 25.81 -16.39 -13.78
CA ALA A 272 26.73 -17.09 -14.66
C ALA A 272 28.18 -16.58 -14.51
N ASP A 273 29.16 -17.38 -14.93
CA ASP A 273 30.57 -16.98 -14.92
C ASP A 273 30.81 -15.87 -15.97
N PRO A 274 31.29 -14.67 -15.59
CA PRO A 274 31.53 -13.56 -16.52
C PRO A 274 32.42 -13.91 -17.72
N LEU A 275 33.32 -14.88 -17.57
CA LEU A 275 34.21 -15.32 -18.65
C LEU A 275 33.51 -16.22 -19.69
N SER A 276 32.33 -16.75 -19.36
CA SER A 276 31.57 -17.67 -20.21
C SER A 276 30.44 -16.98 -21.00
N ILE A 277 30.25 -15.67 -20.79
CA ILE A 277 29.14 -14.92 -21.35
C ILE A 277 29.40 -14.56 -22.80
N LEU A 278 28.46 -14.93 -23.67
CA LEU A 278 28.48 -14.57 -25.09
C LEU A 278 27.44 -13.48 -25.38
N PRO A 279 27.66 -12.60 -26.36
CA PRO A 279 26.65 -11.64 -26.80
C PRO A 279 25.30 -12.29 -27.18
N GLY A 280 25.35 -13.51 -27.74
CA GLY A 280 24.15 -14.29 -28.08
C GLY A 280 23.37 -14.85 -26.88
N ASP A 281 23.91 -14.74 -25.67
CA ASP A 281 23.20 -15.13 -24.44
C ASP A 281 22.18 -14.08 -24.00
N PHE A 282 22.17 -12.93 -24.65
CA PHE A 282 21.26 -11.83 -24.38
C PHE A 282 20.19 -11.74 -25.46
N VAL A 283 18.94 -11.63 -25.02
CA VAL A 283 17.77 -11.50 -25.89
C VAL A 283 17.11 -10.15 -25.63
N ALA A 284 16.77 -9.43 -26.71
CA ALA A 284 15.93 -8.25 -26.61
C ALA A 284 14.48 -8.67 -26.30
N VAL A 285 13.98 -8.23 -25.14
CA VAL A 285 12.59 -8.47 -24.73
C VAL A 285 11.74 -7.28 -25.17
N TYR A 286 10.71 -7.56 -25.96
CA TYR A 286 9.78 -6.55 -26.47
C TYR A 286 8.44 -6.64 -25.72
N ASP A 287 7.83 -5.48 -25.48
CA ASP A 287 6.41 -5.38 -25.12
C ASP A 287 5.60 -5.26 -26.41
N PRO A 288 5.02 -6.34 -26.97
CA PRO A 288 4.18 -6.21 -28.14
C PRO A 288 2.94 -5.38 -27.79
N PRO A 289 2.43 -4.53 -28.70
CA PRO A 289 1.15 -3.89 -28.51
C PRO A 289 0.05 -4.95 -28.45
N THR A 290 -0.79 -4.89 -27.43
CA THR A 290 -1.94 -5.79 -27.26
C THR A 290 -3.02 -5.39 -28.25
N LEU A 291 -3.24 -6.22 -29.27
CA LEU A 291 -4.36 -6.06 -30.22
C LEU A 291 -5.66 -6.45 -29.51
N HIS A 292 -6.66 -5.56 -29.50
CA HIS A 292 -7.99 -5.78 -28.90
C HIS A 292 -7.94 -6.20 -27.42
N PRO A 293 -7.51 -5.32 -26.51
CA PRO A 293 -7.48 -5.66 -25.09
C PRO A 293 -8.90 -5.89 -24.54
N PRO A 294 -9.09 -6.85 -23.61
CA PRO A 294 -10.37 -7.05 -22.96
C PRO A 294 -10.82 -5.79 -22.20
N SER A 295 -12.09 -5.44 -22.33
CA SER A 295 -12.69 -4.41 -21.49
C SER A 295 -13.05 -5.02 -20.14
N ILE A 296 -12.49 -4.47 -19.07
CA ILE A 296 -12.72 -4.91 -17.69
C ILE A 296 -13.35 -3.75 -16.94
N THR A 297 -14.45 -4.02 -16.26
CA THR A 297 -15.17 -3.04 -15.44
C THR A 297 -15.37 -3.61 -14.05
N PHE A 298 -14.99 -2.86 -13.04
CA PHE A 298 -15.26 -3.22 -11.65
C PHE A 298 -16.71 -2.89 -11.27
N GLU A 299 -17.40 -3.81 -10.60
CA GLU A 299 -18.80 -3.63 -10.19
C GLU A 299 -18.98 -3.42 -8.69
N SER A 300 -18.41 -4.29 -7.86
CA SER A 300 -18.50 -4.15 -6.41
C SER A 300 -17.44 -4.91 -5.63
N LEU A 301 -17.23 -4.43 -4.41
CA LEU A 301 -16.54 -5.12 -3.33
C LEU A 301 -17.61 -5.54 -2.33
N ASP A 302 -17.74 -6.83 -2.08
CA ASP A 302 -18.74 -7.39 -1.19
C ASP A 302 -18.03 -8.00 0.04
N LEU A 303 -18.47 -7.60 1.23
CA LEU A 303 -17.95 -8.11 2.49
C LEU A 303 -18.96 -9.05 3.14
N PHE A 304 -18.48 -10.22 3.56
CA PHE A 304 -19.27 -11.23 4.25
C PHE A 304 -18.77 -11.35 5.68
N ALA A 305 -19.63 -11.06 6.65
CA ALA A 305 -19.29 -11.18 8.06
C ALA A 305 -18.95 -12.64 8.37
N VAL A 306 -17.83 -12.85 9.06
CA VAL A 306 -17.45 -14.17 9.55
C VAL A 306 -17.92 -14.25 10.98
N ASP A 307 -18.98 -15.02 11.22
CA ASP A 307 -19.45 -15.30 12.57
C ASP A 307 -18.34 -16.08 13.29
N SER A 308 -17.76 -15.49 14.32
CA SER A 308 -16.89 -16.22 15.23
C SER A 308 -17.79 -17.15 16.06
N ASP A 309 -17.91 -18.41 15.65
CA ASP A 309 -18.56 -19.45 16.46
C ASP A 309 -17.79 -19.64 17.78
N GLU A 310 -18.12 -18.84 18.79
CA GLU A 310 -17.77 -19.12 20.19
C GLU A 310 -18.89 -19.96 20.82
N THR A 311 -18.80 -21.28 20.69
CA THR A 311 -19.39 -22.20 21.67
C THR A 311 -18.37 -23.27 22.08
N THR A 312 -17.43 -22.89 22.94
CA THR A 312 -16.87 -23.83 23.93
C THR A 312 -16.67 -23.08 25.25
N PRO A 313 -17.50 -23.34 26.28
CA PRO A 313 -17.32 -22.72 27.59
C PRO A 313 -16.10 -23.37 28.25
N THR A 314 -15.06 -22.58 28.50
CA THR A 314 -14.07 -22.94 29.52
C THR A 314 -14.41 -22.11 30.73
N GLU A 315 -14.89 -22.76 31.78
CA GLU A 315 -15.21 -22.16 33.07
C GLU A 315 -13.95 -21.48 33.64
N GLU A 316 -13.92 -20.16 33.66
CA GLU A 316 -13.04 -19.40 34.52
C GLU A 316 -13.88 -18.84 35.68
N GLU A 317 -13.50 -19.18 36.91
CA GLU A 317 -14.18 -18.72 38.13
C GLU A 317 -14.16 -17.18 38.25
N PRO A 318 -15.27 -16.56 38.70
CA PRO A 318 -15.41 -15.11 38.70
C PRO A 318 -14.66 -14.45 39.87
N THR A 319 -13.70 -13.58 39.58
CA THR A 319 -13.31 -12.50 40.50
C THR A 319 -14.36 -11.38 40.46
N PRO A 320 -14.87 -10.88 41.62
CA PRO A 320 -15.89 -9.85 41.64
C PRO A 320 -15.27 -8.46 41.43
N GLN A 321 -16.02 -7.61 40.71
CA GLN A 321 -15.83 -6.16 40.49
C GLN A 321 -15.04 -5.75 39.25
N THR A 322 -15.71 -5.76 38.09
CA THR A 322 -15.81 -4.59 37.19
C THR A 322 -17.06 -4.80 36.33
N GLU A 323 -17.96 -3.84 36.28
CA GLU A 323 -19.08 -3.85 35.34
C GLU A 323 -18.52 -3.88 33.92
N ILE A 324 -18.62 -5.04 33.26
CA ILE A 324 -18.20 -5.21 31.87
C ILE A 324 -19.28 -4.55 31.02
N THR A 325 -19.12 -3.26 30.74
CA THR A 325 -19.79 -2.61 29.62
C THR A 325 -19.30 -3.34 28.36
N THR A 326 -20.16 -4.15 27.75
CA THR A 326 -19.84 -4.89 26.53
C THR A 326 -19.65 -3.90 25.39
N VAL A 327 -18.40 -3.50 25.15
CA VAL A 327 -18.00 -2.63 24.05
C VAL A 327 -18.15 -3.40 22.72
N PRO A 328 -18.73 -2.81 21.66
CA PRO A 328 -18.94 -3.51 20.40
C PRO A 328 -17.60 -3.78 19.70
N SER A 329 -17.21 -5.05 19.62
CA SER A 329 -15.99 -5.49 18.94
C SER A 329 -16.04 -5.25 17.44
N ILE A 330 -14.95 -4.71 16.86
CA ILE A 330 -14.77 -4.57 15.41
C ILE A 330 -15.00 -5.92 14.71
N LYS A 331 -15.92 -5.96 13.75
CA LYS A 331 -16.30 -7.19 13.02
C LYS A 331 -15.23 -7.60 12.00
N THR A 332 -15.09 -8.91 11.81
CA THR A 332 -14.19 -9.51 10.83
C THR A 332 -14.97 -9.97 9.59
N TYR A 333 -14.41 -9.71 8.41
CA TYR A 333 -15.06 -9.97 7.12
C TYR A 333 -14.15 -10.72 6.15
N SER A 334 -14.74 -11.62 5.38
CA SER A 334 -14.18 -12.12 4.12
C SER A 334 -14.59 -11.19 2.98
N ALA A 335 -13.70 -10.96 2.02
CA ALA A 335 -13.90 -10.00 0.94
C ALA A 335 -13.91 -10.67 -0.43
N MET A 336 -14.87 -10.29 -1.27
CA MET A 336 -14.99 -10.72 -2.67
C MET A 336 -15.14 -9.50 -3.58
N MET A 337 -14.48 -9.53 -4.73
CA MET A 337 -14.60 -8.49 -5.75
C MET A 337 -15.29 -9.04 -6.99
N ARG A 338 -16.21 -8.24 -7.56
CA ARG A 338 -16.96 -8.57 -8.76
C ARG A 338 -16.57 -7.66 -9.92
N PHE A 339 -16.31 -8.27 -11.06
CA PHE A 339 -15.89 -7.59 -12.29
C PHE A 339 -16.70 -8.11 -13.48
N LEU A 340 -16.90 -7.26 -14.48
CA LEU A 340 -17.42 -7.63 -15.79
C LEU A 340 -16.29 -7.62 -16.81
N LEU A 341 -16.16 -8.72 -17.55
CA LEU A 341 -15.26 -8.88 -18.68
C LEU A 341 -16.06 -8.88 -19.98
N SER A 342 -15.69 -8.02 -20.92
CA SER A 342 -16.22 -8.02 -22.28
C SER A 342 -15.06 -8.22 -23.27
N LEU A 343 -15.19 -9.24 -24.11
CA LEU A 343 -14.36 -9.49 -25.27
C LEU A 343 -15.16 -9.01 -26.50
N ASP A 344 -14.50 -8.42 -27.49
CA ASP A 344 -15.14 -7.72 -28.61
C ASP A 344 -16.32 -8.49 -29.21
N GLY A 345 -17.54 -8.00 -28.96
CA GLY A 345 -18.79 -8.55 -29.51
C GLY A 345 -19.45 -9.70 -28.74
N ASP A 346 -18.83 -10.21 -27.67
CA ASP A 346 -19.39 -11.27 -26.82
C ASP A 346 -20.18 -10.71 -25.60
N ASP A 347 -21.05 -11.56 -25.05
CA ASP A 347 -21.77 -11.28 -23.81
C ASP A 347 -20.80 -10.99 -22.65
N LYS A 348 -21.18 -10.03 -21.80
CA LYS A 348 -20.39 -9.67 -20.62
C LYS A 348 -20.35 -10.84 -19.63
N LYS A 349 -19.15 -11.32 -19.32
CA LYS A 349 -18.91 -12.39 -18.36
C LYS A 349 -18.61 -11.80 -16.98
N GLU A 350 -19.38 -12.21 -15.96
CA GLU A 350 -19.10 -11.87 -14.57
C GLU A 350 -17.93 -12.72 -14.03
N ILE A 351 -17.02 -12.07 -13.32
CA ILE A 351 -15.87 -12.67 -12.65
C ILE A 351 -15.92 -12.28 -11.19
N ASN A 352 -15.91 -13.29 -10.32
CA ASN A 352 -15.90 -13.11 -8.89
C ASN A 352 -14.57 -13.63 -8.34
N VAL A 353 -13.86 -12.79 -7.59
CA VAL A 353 -12.52 -13.09 -7.07
C VAL A 353 -12.49 -12.90 -5.57
N ALA A 354 -12.12 -13.94 -4.83
CA ALA A 354 -12.03 -13.88 -3.37
C ALA A 354 -10.64 -13.40 -2.91
N LEU A 355 -10.59 -12.44 -1.99
CA LEU A 355 -9.34 -11.90 -1.46
C LEU A 355 -8.87 -12.73 -0.25
N THR A 356 -8.37 -13.93 -0.53
CA THR A 356 -8.08 -14.96 0.49
C THR A 356 -6.69 -14.86 1.10
N HIS A 357 -5.68 -14.42 0.35
CA HIS A 357 -4.30 -14.38 0.82
C HIS A 357 -3.77 -12.96 0.96
N ASP A 358 -2.98 -12.75 2.01
CA ASP A 358 -2.30 -11.49 2.27
C ASP A 358 -1.01 -11.38 1.44
N VAL A 359 -1.16 -10.92 0.19
CA VAL A 359 -0.06 -10.78 -0.78
C VAL A 359 0.45 -9.36 -0.89
N HIS A 360 1.70 -9.22 -1.32
CA HIS A 360 2.39 -7.95 -1.46
C HIS A 360 2.59 -7.57 -2.92
N PHE A 361 2.51 -6.27 -3.19
CA PHE A 361 2.81 -5.69 -4.50
C PHE A 361 3.91 -4.64 -4.37
N VAL A 362 4.94 -4.73 -5.21
CA VAL A 362 6.08 -3.81 -5.22
C VAL A 362 6.25 -3.26 -6.61
N THR A 363 6.43 -1.94 -6.72
CA THR A 363 6.66 -1.32 -8.04
C THR A 363 8.12 -1.50 -8.45
N ALA A 364 8.34 -1.95 -9.68
CA ALA A 364 9.65 -2.10 -10.29
C ALA A 364 10.40 -0.76 -10.34
N HIS A 365 11.72 -0.80 -10.18
CA HIS A 365 12.55 0.39 -10.23
C HIS A 365 12.57 0.99 -11.65
N PRO A 366 12.50 2.32 -11.80
CA PRO A 366 12.63 2.94 -13.11
C PRO A 366 13.97 2.60 -13.77
N CYS A 367 13.97 2.31 -15.06
CA CYS A 367 15.18 2.07 -15.83
C CYS A 367 15.36 3.11 -16.93
N VAL A 368 16.61 3.48 -17.22
CA VAL A 368 16.94 4.45 -18.28
C VAL A 368 17.11 3.71 -19.60
N LYS A 369 16.73 4.33 -20.72
CA LYS A 369 17.00 3.75 -22.05
C LYS A 369 18.51 3.64 -22.27
N SER A 370 18.97 2.50 -22.77
CA SER A 370 20.38 2.36 -23.18
C SER A 370 20.59 3.00 -24.55
N HIS A 371 21.65 3.81 -24.66
CA HIS A 371 22.01 4.51 -25.89
C HIS A 371 22.92 3.69 -26.83
N SER A 372 23.35 2.49 -26.42
CA SER A 372 24.41 1.74 -27.09
C SER A 372 24.10 0.24 -27.19
N ILE A 373 22.88 -0.12 -27.59
CA ILE A 373 22.54 -1.52 -27.88
C ILE A 373 22.66 -1.77 -29.38
N GLU A 374 23.60 -2.63 -29.76
CA GLU A 374 23.72 -3.16 -31.12
C GLU A 374 23.01 -4.52 -31.19
N VAL A 375 22.05 -4.66 -32.11
CA VAL A 375 21.34 -5.92 -32.32
C VAL A 375 22.14 -6.78 -33.29
N LEU A 376 22.72 -7.87 -32.78
CA LEU A 376 23.37 -8.87 -33.62
C LEU A 376 22.31 -9.59 -34.47
N LYS A 377 22.43 -9.46 -35.80
CA LYS A 377 21.59 -10.20 -36.75
C LYS A 377 22.05 -11.65 -36.78
N SER A 378 21.29 -12.54 -36.15
CA SER A 378 21.47 -13.99 -36.27
C SER A 378 20.32 -14.59 -37.07
N PRO A 379 20.55 -15.57 -37.97
CA PRO A 379 19.49 -16.30 -38.67
C PRO A 379 18.54 -17.04 -37.71
N THR A 380 18.95 -17.24 -36.46
CA THR A 380 18.13 -17.85 -35.39
C THR A 380 17.33 -16.83 -34.56
N SER A 381 17.50 -15.52 -34.80
CA SER A 381 16.77 -14.49 -34.07
C SER A 381 15.32 -14.37 -34.59
N PRO A 382 14.30 -14.31 -33.71
CA PRO A 382 12.91 -14.14 -34.12
C PRO A 382 12.67 -12.84 -34.91
N LEU A 383 13.51 -11.81 -34.72
CA LEU A 383 13.48 -10.57 -35.51
C LEU A 383 13.90 -10.78 -36.97
N PHE A 384 14.72 -11.79 -37.26
CA PHE A 384 15.18 -12.08 -38.62
C PHE A 384 14.08 -12.72 -39.48
N GLN A 385 13.13 -13.44 -38.85
CA GLN A 385 12.01 -14.06 -39.55
C GLN A 385 10.87 -13.07 -39.89
N GLN A 386 10.82 -11.90 -39.24
CA GLN A 386 9.77 -10.90 -39.50
C GLN A 386 10.13 -9.89 -40.61
N ASN A 387 11.40 -9.66 -40.91
CA ASN A 387 11.81 -8.66 -41.89
C ASN A 387 12.50 -9.31 -43.09
N GLY A 388 11.70 -9.68 -44.08
CA GLY A 388 12.15 -10.10 -45.41
C GLY A 388 12.44 -8.95 -46.38
N ASP A 389 12.56 -7.70 -45.92
CA ASP A 389 12.82 -6.55 -46.80
C ASP A 389 14.17 -5.89 -46.55
N GLU A 390 14.94 -5.78 -47.63
CA GLU A 390 16.21 -5.09 -47.75
C GLU A 390 16.05 -3.57 -47.56
N SER A 391 16.03 -3.10 -46.31
CA SER A 391 16.38 -1.70 -46.02
C SER A 391 17.09 -1.60 -44.67
N GLY A 392 18.31 -1.07 -44.72
CA GLY A 392 19.29 -1.06 -43.62
C GLY A 392 19.03 -0.04 -42.52
N GLN A 393 17.79 0.12 -42.03
CA GLN A 393 17.50 0.95 -40.86
C GLN A 393 16.58 0.21 -39.89
N ILE A 394 17.15 -0.36 -38.83
CA ILE A 394 16.39 -0.71 -37.62
C ILE A 394 17.16 -0.22 -36.40
N PRO A 395 16.86 0.99 -35.89
CA PRO A 395 16.86 1.22 -34.47
C PRO A 395 15.40 1.26 -34.04
N ASN A 396 14.88 0.15 -33.52
CA ASN A 396 13.55 0.16 -32.92
C ASN A 396 13.64 1.07 -31.67
N PRO A 397 13.02 2.28 -31.64
CA PRO A 397 13.31 3.32 -30.64
C PRO A 397 12.79 3.00 -29.22
N ASN A 398 12.16 1.83 -29.06
CA ASN A 398 11.55 1.34 -27.84
C ASN A 398 12.20 0.07 -27.29
N MET A 399 13.41 -0.28 -27.74
CA MET A 399 14.09 -1.47 -27.26
C MET A 399 14.47 -1.32 -25.78
N GLY A 400 14.00 -2.25 -24.94
CA GLY A 400 14.37 -2.34 -23.54
C GLY A 400 15.80 -2.88 -23.35
N HIS A 401 16.24 -2.96 -22.09
CA HIS A 401 17.50 -3.64 -21.77
C HIS A 401 17.48 -5.11 -22.24
N PRO A 402 18.64 -5.64 -22.67
CA PRO A 402 18.77 -7.06 -22.98
C PRO A 402 18.57 -7.91 -21.72
N LEU A 403 17.95 -9.08 -21.89
CA LEU A 403 17.76 -10.07 -20.84
C LEU A 403 18.66 -11.28 -21.09
N HIS A 404 19.44 -11.68 -20.09
CA HIS A 404 20.27 -12.87 -20.18
C HIS A 404 19.42 -14.16 -20.16
N LYS A 405 19.85 -15.18 -20.89
CA LYS A 405 19.22 -16.50 -21.03
C LYS A 405 18.95 -17.23 -19.70
N ALA A 406 19.65 -16.86 -18.63
CA ALA A 406 19.39 -17.38 -17.29
C ALA A 406 18.01 -17.00 -16.74
N PHE A 407 17.38 -15.95 -17.28
CA PHE A 407 16.06 -15.50 -16.90
C PHE A 407 15.02 -16.03 -17.89
N THR A 408 14.08 -16.82 -17.39
CA THR A 408 13.00 -17.40 -18.20
C THR A 408 11.66 -16.78 -17.81
N TYR A 409 10.80 -16.57 -18.80
CA TYR A 409 9.51 -15.93 -18.57
C TYR A 409 8.44 -16.45 -19.54
N ALA A 410 7.18 -16.27 -19.15
CA ALA A 410 6.02 -16.54 -19.99
C ALA A 410 5.00 -15.42 -19.84
N ILE A 411 4.59 -14.82 -20.97
CA ILE A 411 3.49 -13.86 -21.03
C ILE A 411 2.21 -14.66 -21.28
N ILE A 412 1.31 -14.67 -20.30
CA ILE A 412 0.02 -15.38 -20.41
C ILE A 412 -1.11 -14.34 -20.43
N PRO A 413 -1.96 -14.34 -21.47
CA PRO A 413 -3.14 -13.49 -21.53
C PRO A 413 -4.09 -13.72 -20.33
N LEU A 414 -4.69 -12.64 -19.83
CA LEU A 414 -5.55 -12.68 -18.65
C LEU A 414 -6.71 -13.68 -18.75
N HIS A 415 -7.32 -13.82 -19.93
CA HIS A 415 -8.44 -14.75 -20.14
C HIS A 415 -8.07 -16.22 -19.87
N HIS A 416 -6.83 -16.64 -20.18
CA HIS A 416 -6.35 -17.99 -19.88
C HIS A 416 -6.11 -18.21 -18.39
N ILE A 417 -5.73 -17.15 -17.67
CA ILE A 417 -5.58 -17.20 -16.22
C ILE A 417 -6.96 -17.38 -15.59
N LEU A 418 -7.96 -16.63 -16.06
CA LEU A 418 -9.34 -16.66 -15.56
C LEU A 418 -10.08 -17.99 -15.81
N THR A 419 -9.77 -18.71 -16.89
CA THR A 419 -10.36 -20.04 -17.15
C THR A 419 -9.68 -21.16 -16.38
N SER A 420 -8.49 -20.91 -15.83
CA SER A 420 -7.80 -21.88 -14.98
C SER A 420 -8.43 -21.93 -13.58
N PRO A 421 -8.61 -23.12 -12.99
CA PRO A 421 -9.01 -23.26 -11.59
C PRO A 421 -8.06 -22.48 -10.66
N ALA A 422 -8.61 -21.84 -9.62
CA ALA A 422 -7.83 -21.09 -8.63
C ALA A 422 -6.86 -21.97 -7.82
N SER A 423 -7.15 -23.27 -7.67
CA SER A 423 -6.28 -24.25 -7.02
C SER A 423 -5.03 -24.63 -7.82
N LYS A 424 -4.94 -24.18 -9.08
CA LYS A 424 -3.82 -24.51 -9.96
C LYS A 424 -2.57 -23.70 -9.56
N SER A 425 -1.49 -24.40 -9.20
CA SER A 425 -0.24 -23.76 -8.78
C SER A 425 0.43 -22.98 -9.92
N LEU A 426 1.20 -21.94 -9.57
CA LEU A 426 1.94 -21.11 -10.53
C LEU A 426 2.84 -21.96 -11.45
N SER A 427 3.59 -22.92 -10.89
CA SER A 427 4.48 -23.80 -11.66
C SER A 427 3.71 -24.60 -12.72
N SER A 428 2.51 -25.09 -12.39
CA SER A 428 1.70 -25.86 -13.34
C SER A 428 1.07 -24.99 -14.44
N LEU A 429 0.86 -23.70 -14.20
CA LEU A 429 0.47 -22.73 -15.24
C LEU A 429 1.62 -22.47 -16.22
N LEU A 430 2.86 -22.47 -15.73
CA LEU A 430 4.06 -22.18 -16.52
C LEU A 430 4.59 -23.39 -17.32
N VAL A 431 4.28 -24.62 -16.90
CA VAL A 431 4.68 -25.86 -17.61
C VAL A 431 3.77 -26.17 -18.80
N SER A 432 2.49 -25.81 -18.72
CA SER A 432 1.49 -26.09 -19.76
C SER A 432 0.83 -24.81 -20.27
N PRO A 433 1.55 -23.93 -21.01
CA PRO A 433 0.90 -22.83 -21.69
C PRO A 433 -0.14 -23.40 -22.67
N PRO A 434 -1.39 -22.92 -22.66
CA PRO A 434 -2.42 -23.42 -23.57
C PRO A 434 -1.96 -23.25 -25.02
N ARG A 435 -2.12 -24.28 -25.85
CA ARG A 435 -1.94 -24.12 -27.30
C ARG A 435 -3.07 -23.20 -27.78
N SER A 436 -2.73 -22.08 -28.41
CA SER A 436 -3.72 -21.19 -29.03
C SER A 436 -4.62 -22.01 -29.97
N PRO A 437 -5.96 -21.94 -29.87
CA PRO A 437 -6.81 -22.36 -30.97
C PRO A 437 -6.56 -21.44 -32.16
N VAL A 438 -6.36 -22.02 -33.34
CA VAL A 438 -6.16 -21.30 -34.62
C VAL A 438 -7.50 -20.85 -35.23
N GLU A 439 -8.63 -21.09 -34.58
CA GLU A 439 -9.95 -20.78 -35.13
C GLU A 439 -10.59 -19.60 -34.39
N GLY A 440 -10.64 -18.46 -35.09
CA GLY A 440 -11.40 -17.26 -34.72
C GLY A 440 -10.54 -16.14 -34.12
N GLY A 441 -9.99 -15.26 -34.97
CA GLY A 441 -9.66 -13.83 -34.71
C GLY A 441 -8.72 -13.39 -33.58
N TYR A 442 -8.57 -14.16 -32.49
CA TYR A 442 -7.94 -13.75 -31.24
C TYR A 442 -6.58 -14.42 -31.07
N SER A 443 -5.55 -13.92 -31.75
CA SER A 443 -4.17 -14.40 -31.55
C SER A 443 -3.42 -13.53 -30.52
N ALA A 444 -3.78 -13.65 -29.24
CA ALA A 444 -2.88 -13.22 -28.17
C ALA A 444 -1.79 -14.29 -28.04
N THR A 445 -0.73 -14.18 -28.85
CA THR A 445 0.35 -15.16 -28.90
C THR A 445 1.02 -15.27 -27.53
N ILE A 446 1.02 -16.47 -26.93
CA ILE A 446 1.79 -16.75 -25.71
C ILE A 446 3.28 -16.63 -26.06
N GLN A 447 3.92 -15.58 -25.57
CA GLN A 447 5.35 -15.39 -25.71
C GLN A 447 6.05 -16.02 -24.51
N ALA A 448 6.84 -17.06 -24.76
CA ALA A 448 7.69 -17.69 -23.76
C ALA A 448 9.15 -17.60 -24.20
N SER A 449 10.07 -17.48 -23.23
CA SER A 449 11.50 -17.63 -23.50
C SER A 449 11.78 -19.00 -24.13
N THR A 450 12.66 -19.04 -25.13
CA THR A 450 12.94 -20.23 -25.99
C THR A 450 13.62 -21.40 -25.27
N HIS A 451 13.86 -21.31 -23.96
CA HIS A 451 14.41 -22.41 -23.18
C HIS A 451 13.41 -23.57 -23.09
N THR A 452 13.83 -24.72 -23.62
CA THR A 452 13.12 -25.99 -23.56
C THR A 452 12.88 -26.40 -22.10
N THR A 453 11.72 -26.99 -21.86
CA THR A 453 11.09 -27.31 -20.57
C THR A 453 11.84 -28.31 -19.69
N THR A 454 13.09 -28.64 -20.00
CA THR A 454 13.92 -29.61 -19.25
C THR A 454 14.87 -28.95 -18.24
N SER A 455 14.96 -27.62 -18.20
CA SER A 455 15.82 -26.90 -17.24
C SER A 455 15.04 -26.58 -15.95
N ASN A 456 15.66 -26.81 -14.77
CA ASN A 456 15.12 -26.44 -13.45
C ASN A 456 15.12 -24.92 -13.21
N ILE A 457 15.15 -24.10 -14.26
CA ILE A 457 15.22 -22.64 -14.15
C ILE A 457 13.82 -22.12 -13.84
N PRO A 458 13.64 -21.31 -12.78
CA PRO A 458 12.34 -20.74 -12.45
C PRO A 458 11.87 -19.79 -13.57
N LYS A 459 10.61 -19.94 -13.97
CA LYS A 459 9.94 -19.09 -14.96
C LYS A 459 9.13 -18.00 -14.25
N VAL A 460 9.27 -16.76 -14.72
CA VAL A 460 8.45 -15.63 -14.28
C VAL A 460 7.19 -15.53 -15.14
N LEU A 461 6.02 -15.50 -14.50
CA LEU A 461 4.75 -15.21 -15.15
C LEU A 461 4.61 -13.70 -15.37
N VAL A 462 4.38 -13.28 -16.59
CA VAL A 462 4.07 -11.89 -16.93
C VAL A 462 2.60 -11.80 -17.30
N ILE A 463 1.84 -10.99 -16.57
CA ILE A 463 0.42 -10.72 -16.81
C ILE A 463 0.29 -9.32 -17.38
N ASP A 464 -0.14 -9.22 -18.63
CA ASP A 464 -0.34 -7.94 -19.30
C ASP A 464 -1.71 -7.34 -18.98
N CYS A 465 -1.71 -6.15 -18.40
CA CYS A 465 -2.89 -5.38 -18.01
C CYS A 465 -3.19 -4.23 -18.99
N ALA A 466 -2.71 -4.30 -20.22
CA ALA A 466 -2.95 -3.28 -21.24
C ALA A 466 -4.46 -3.01 -21.37
N SER A 467 -4.89 -1.87 -20.82
CA SER A 467 -6.12 -1.19 -21.19
C SER A 467 -5.75 -0.22 -22.30
N THR A 468 -6.64 0.03 -23.27
CA THR A 468 -6.45 0.93 -24.41
C THR A 468 -6.17 2.37 -23.95
N MET A 469 -4.98 2.64 -23.45
CA MET A 469 -4.46 3.99 -23.32
C MET A 469 -3.71 4.21 -24.62
N LEU A 470 -4.35 4.97 -25.53
CA LEU A 470 -3.66 5.67 -26.60
C LEU A 470 -2.32 6.17 -26.04
N PRO A 471 -1.20 5.98 -26.76
CA PRO A 471 0.08 6.44 -26.25
C PRO A 471 -0.07 7.93 -25.90
N PRO A 472 0.11 8.35 -24.62
CA PRO A 472 0.35 9.76 -24.39
C PRO A 472 1.58 10.12 -25.22
N SER A 473 1.58 11.30 -25.82
CA SER A 473 2.69 11.84 -26.58
C SER A 473 4.02 11.69 -25.82
N PRO A 474 5.17 11.67 -26.53
CA PRO A 474 6.47 11.53 -25.89
C PRO A 474 6.66 12.56 -24.78
N LEU A 475 7.46 12.19 -23.77
CA LEU A 475 7.81 13.01 -22.62
C LEU A 475 8.45 14.33 -23.06
N ASP A 476 7.66 15.39 -23.13
CA ASP A 476 8.15 16.72 -22.85
C ASP A 476 7.76 17.05 -21.40
N GLU A 477 8.75 17.56 -20.66
CA GLU A 477 8.49 18.12 -19.34
C GLU A 477 7.51 19.29 -19.52
N THR A 478 6.38 19.25 -18.80
CA THR A 478 5.27 20.22 -18.82
C THR A 478 4.28 20.12 -19.99
N ASP A 479 3.37 19.13 -19.95
CA ASP A 479 2.12 19.18 -20.73
C ASP A 479 1.21 20.29 -20.18
N VAL A 480 1.36 21.50 -20.72
CA VAL A 480 0.37 22.59 -20.60
C VAL A 480 -0.39 22.65 -21.93
N ASP A 481 -1.53 21.97 -22.02
CA ASP A 481 -2.44 22.14 -23.16
C ASP A 481 -3.13 23.51 -23.02
N LEU A 482 -2.76 24.46 -23.89
CA LEU A 482 -3.44 25.73 -24.03
C LEU A 482 -4.73 25.51 -24.85
N ASN A 483 -5.88 25.44 -24.19
CA ASN A 483 -7.16 25.58 -24.89
C ASN A 483 -7.58 27.06 -24.85
N VAL A 484 -7.91 27.59 -26.02
CA VAL A 484 -8.49 28.93 -26.17
C VAL A 484 -10.00 28.75 -26.26
N ASP A 485 -10.72 29.12 -25.21
CA ASP A 485 -12.17 29.23 -25.29
C ASP A 485 -12.55 30.41 -26.21
N ALA A 486 -13.76 30.38 -26.76
CA ALA A 486 -14.26 31.33 -27.77
C ALA A 486 -14.31 32.82 -27.30
N GLU A 487 -13.88 33.11 -26.08
CA GLU A 487 -13.79 34.45 -25.49
C GLU A 487 -12.36 34.84 -25.05
N GLY A 488 -11.33 34.05 -25.37
CA GLY A 488 -9.93 34.47 -25.28
C GLY A 488 -9.30 34.40 -23.88
N GLU A 489 -9.89 33.68 -22.92
CA GLU A 489 -9.21 33.35 -21.66
C GLU A 489 -8.41 32.04 -21.77
N ILE A 490 -7.16 32.08 -21.31
CA ILE A 490 -6.24 30.93 -21.27
C ILE A 490 -6.48 30.18 -19.95
N GLY A 491 -7.23 29.07 -19.99
CA GLY A 491 -7.40 28.17 -18.85
C GLY A 491 -6.31 27.10 -18.82
N ILE A 492 -5.51 27.06 -17.75
CA ILE A 492 -4.56 25.95 -17.49
C ILE A 492 -5.37 24.76 -16.96
N VAL A 493 -5.60 23.74 -17.78
CA VAL A 493 -6.16 22.45 -17.33
C VAL A 493 -5.00 21.48 -17.13
N GLU A 494 -4.52 21.33 -15.88
CA GLU A 494 -3.65 20.22 -15.52
C GLU A 494 -4.43 18.90 -15.73
N ARG A 495 -4.20 18.17 -16.83
CA ARG A 495 -4.65 16.77 -16.92
C ARG A 495 -3.88 15.96 -15.89
N LYS A 496 -4.46 15.85 -14.70
CA LYS A 496 -3.96 15.01 -13.62
C LYS A 496 -3.87 13.58 -14.17
N LYS A 497 -2.64 13.09 -14.35
CA LYS A 497 -2.37 11.72 -14.82
C LYS A 497 -3.10 10.73 -13.92
N GLU A 498 -4.20 10.17 -14.41
CA GLU A 498 -4.97 9.18 -13.66
C GLU A 498 -4.18 7.88 -13.66
N PHE A 499 -3.70 7.49 -12.48
CA PHE A 499 -3.07 6.20 -12.26
C PHE A 499 -4.14 5.19 -11.86
N GLY A 500 -3.99 3.95 -12.30
CA GLY A 500 -4.88 2.84 -11.98
C GLY A 500 -5.82 2.45 -13.11
N SER A 501 -6.21 1.17 -13.13
CA SER A 501 -7.19 0.61 -14.05
C SER A 501 -7.89 -0.59 -13.42
N ASP A 502 -9.13 -0.83 -13.81
CA ASP A 502 -9.88 -2.00 -13.35
C ASP A 502 -9.20 -3.32 -13.75
N ALA A 503 -8.45 -3.30 -14.86
CA ALA A 503 -7.59 -4.41 -15.27
C ALA A 503 -6.44 -4.67 -14.28
N GLU A 504 -5.70 -3.62 -13.88
CA GLU A 504 -4.65 -3.74 -12.85
C GLU A 504 -5.26 -4.23 -11.53
N MET A 505 -6.43 -3.70 -11.15
CA MET A 505 -7.15 -4.09 -9.94
C MET A 505 -7.61 -5.55 -9.97
N LEU A 506 -8.17 -6.03 -11.08
CA LEU A 506 -8.54 -7.44 -11.26
C LEU A 506 -7.33 -8.36 -11.15
N VAL A 507 -6.19 -8.00 -11.76
CA VAL A 507 -4.98 -8.83 -11.69
C VAL A 507 -4.39 -8.87 -10.28
N ARG A 508 -4.42 -7.76 -9.54
CA ARG A 508 -4.06 -7.76 -8.11
C ARG A 508 -5.02 -8.64 -7.29
N ALA A 509 -6.33 -8.58 -7.56
CA ALA A 509 -7.31 -9.45 -6.90
C ALA A 509 -7.02 -10.94 -7.18
N LEU A 510 -6.69 -11.31 -8.42
CA LEU A 510 -6.32 -12.68 -8.78
C LEU A 510 -5.05 -13.15 -8.07
N CYS A 511 -4.08 -12.26 -7.91
CA CYS A 511 -2.87 -12.55 -7.14
C CYS A 511 -3.22 -12.81 -5.66
N ALA A 512 -4.15 -12.05 -5.08
CA ALA A 512 -4.64 -12.26 -3.72
C ALA A 512 -5.43 -13.57 -3.56
N GLU A 513 -6.24 -13.96 -4.55
CA GLU A 513 -6.96 -15.23 -4.54
C GLU A 513 -5.99 -16.42 -4.56
N ARG A 514 -4.89 -16.30 -5.32
CA ARG A 514 -3.94 -17.38 -5.57
C ARG A 514 -2.70 -17.38 -4.67
N GLY A 515 -2.55 -16.37 -3.80
CA GLY A 515 -1.39 -16.26 -2.91
C GLY A 515 -0.10 -15.85 -3.61
N TRP A 516 -0.17 -15.05 -4.68
CA TRP A 516 1.00 -14.59 -5.43
C TRP A 516 1.44 -13.19 -5.04
N ASN A 517 2.65 -13.05 -4.48
CA ASN A 517 3.31 -11.74 -4.46
C ASN A 517 3.72 -11.34 -5.88
N ALA A 518 3.57 -10.08 -6.24
CA ALA A 518 3.77 -9.66 -7.64
C ALA A 518 4.45 -8.29 -7.80
N LEU A 519 5.39 -8.22 -8.75
CA LEU A 519 6.09 -6.99 -9.11
C LEU A 519 5.28 -6.20 -10.15
N ILE A 520 5.00 -4.93 -9.89
CA ILE A 520 4.27 -4.05 -10.81
C ILE A 520 5.27 -3.32 -11.71
N SER A 521 5.21 -3.58 -13.01
CA SER A 521 6.08 -2.99 -14.02
C SER A 521 5.28 -2.04 -14.91
N ARG A 522 5.46 -0.73 -14.75
CA ARG A 522 4.75 0.29 -15.53
C ARG A 522 5.48 0.59 -16.84
N ARG A 523 4.78 0.49 -17.97
CA ARG A 523 5.29 0.84 -19.30
C ARG A 523 5.85 2.25 -19.27
N ARG A 524 6.96 2.46 -20.00
CA ARG A 524 7.74 3.71 -20.06
C ARG A 524 8.49 4.13 -18.78
N ARG A 525 8.25 3.48 -17.62
CA ARG A 525 9.08 3.66 -16.42
C ARG A 525 10.13 2.56 -16.28
N SER A 526 9.71 1.30 -16.45
CA SER A 526 10.59 0.14 -16.41
C SER A 526 10.36 -0.73 -17.65
N CYS A 527 11.45 -1.26 -18.21
CA CYS A 527 11.38 -2.24 -19.29
C CYS A 527 11.07 -3.63 -18.71
N LEU A 528 10.49 -4.49 -19.54
CA LEU A 528 10.10 -5.84 -19.11
C LEU A 528 11.30 -6.68 -18.62
N ALA A 529 12.46 -6.57 -19.28
CA ALA A 529 13.68 -7.27 -18.88
C ALA A 529 14.14 -6.90 -17.45
N CYS A 530 14.17 -5.61 -17.10
CA CYS A 530 14.51 -5.16 -15.76
C CYS A 530 13.50 -5.67 -14.72
N ALA A 531 12.21 -5.64 -15.05
CA ALA A 531 11.17 -6.16 -14.16
C ALA A 531 11.30 -7.66 -13.91
N ILE A 532 11.60 -8.47 -14.94
CA ILE A 532 11.81 -9.92 -14.78
C ILE A 532 13.02 -10.19 -13.87
N ARG A 533 14.13 -9.45 -14.07
CA ARG A 533 15.33 -9.58 -13.24
C ARG A 533 15.06 -9.15 -11.79
N GLU A 534 14.37 -8.03 -11.59
CA GLU A 534 13.98 -7.56 -10.25
C GLU A 534 13.06 -8.55 -9.54
N ALA A 535 12.10 -9.14 -10.25
CA ALA A 535 11.23 -10.19 -9.72
C ALA A 535 12.06 -11.41 -9.25
N GLY A 536 13.06 -11.83 -10.04
CA GLY A 536 14.02 -12.86 -9.64
C GLY A 536 14.82 -12.49 -8.38
N ALA A 537 15.34 -11.26 -8.31
CA ALA A 537 16.09 -10.78 -7.15
C ALA A 537 15.27 -10.86 -5.85
N ILE A 538 14.00 -10.44 -5.89
CA ILE A 538 13.09 -10.50 -4.75
C ILE A 538 12.41 -11.87 -4.56
N GLY A 539 12.70 -12.84 -5.43
CA GLY A 539 12.16 -14.21 -5.35
C GLY A 539 10.67 -14.31 -5.68
N TRP A 540 10.12 -13.39 -6.47
CA TRP A 540 8.70 -13.38 -6.85
C TRP A 540 8.51 -13.92 -8.26
N GLY A 541 7.53 -14.81 -8.42
CA GLY A 541 7.25 -15.49 -9.68
C GLY A 541 6.29 -14.75 -10.62
N VAL A 542 5.77 -13.58 -10.23
CA VAL A 542 4.74 -12.86 -11.00
C VAL A 542 5.15 -11.41 -11.23
N VAL A 543 5.00 -10.95 -12.47
CA VAL A 543 5.13 -9.56 -12.91
C VAL A 543 3.81 -9.10 -13.51
N ILE A 544 3.23 -8.04 -12.95
CA ILE A 544 2.05 -7.36 -13.49
C ILE A 544 2.55 -6.23 -14.40
N ARG A 545 2.33 -6.35 -15.72
CA ARG A 545 2.74 -5.35 -16.71
C ARG A 545 1.58 -4.38 -16.95
N VAL A 546 1.77 -3.11 -16.56
CA VAL A 546 0.75 -2.04 -16.68
C VAL A 546 1.15 -1.05 -17.75
#